data_AF-A0A183MJJ0-F1
#
_entry.id   AF-A0A183MJJ0-F1
#
_cell.length_a   1.000
_cell.length_b   1.000
_cell.length_c   1.000
_cell.angle_alpha   90.00
_cell.angle_beta   90.00
_cell.angle_gamma   90.00
#
_symmetry.space_group_name_H-M   'P 1'
#
loop_
_entity.id
_entity.type
_entity.pdbx_description
1 polymer ?
#
loop_
_entity_poly.entity_id
_entity_poly.type
_entity_poly.pdbx_seq_one_letter_code
_entity_poly.pdbx_strand_id
1 'polypeptide(L)' 'MSKGFIDKLRIFVRAGSGAAGSPPIKGRGGNGGSVFLEADENQTLQNLFMANPTKRFMVVLIHFHVKFR' A
#
# COMPACT_ATOMS: atom_id res chain seq x y z
N MET A 1 -18.78 7.53 24.51
CA MET A 1 -17.36 7.89 24.30
C MET A 1 -17.32 9.27 23.69
N SER A 2 -16.67 10.24 24.33
CA SER A 2 -16.51 11.58 23.75
C SER A 2 -15.79 11.46 22.41
N LYS A 3 -16.36 12.05 21.35
CA LYS A 3 -15.68 12.17 20.06
C LYS A 3 -14.56 13.21 20.22
N GLY A 4 -13.43 12.77 20.75
CA GLY A 4 -12.22 13.58 20.77
C GLY A 4 -11.78 13.84 19.34
N PHE A 5 -11.47 15.10 19.03
CA PHE A 5 -10.87 15.46 17.76
C PHE A 5 -9.50 14.75 17.62
N ILE A 6 -9.28 14.10 16.48
CA ILE A 6 -8.02 13.42 16.18
C ILE A 6 -7.19 14.36 15.30
N ASP A 7 -6.20 15.00 15.90
CA ASP A 7 -5.25 15.88 15.21
C ASP A 7 -4.10 15.11 14.55
N LYS A 8 -3.76 13.94 15.09
CA LYS A 8 -2.63 13.12 14.62
C LYS A 8 -2.99 11.64 14.59
N LEU A 9 -2.76 11.01 13.43
CA LEU A 9 -2.95 9.58 13.24
C LEU A 9 -1.67 8.95 12.67
N ARG A 10 -1.08 8.01 13.42
CA ARG A 10 0.05 7.21 12.93
C ARG A 10 -0.48 5.97 12.21
N ILE A 11 -0.06 5.79 10.97
CA ILE A 11 -0.43 4.64 10.13
C ILE A 11 0.81 3.81 9.79
N PHE A 12 0.60 2.54 9.49
CA PHE A 12 1.63 1.64 8.97
C PHE A 12 1.39 1.42 7.49
N VAL A 13 2.41 1.70 6.68
CA VAL A 13 2.36 1.59 5.23
C VAL A 13 3.43 0.62 4.75
N ARG A 14 3.04 -0.31 3.87
CA ARG A 14 3.98 -1.22 3.20
C ARG A 14 3.74 -1.19 1.70
N ALA A 15 4.74 -0.73 0.95
CA ALA A 15 4.80 -0.87 -0.49
C ALA A 15 4.84 -2.35 -0.90
N GLY A 16 4.33 -2.65 -2.09
CA GLY A 16 4.34 -3.99 -2.65
C GLY A 16 5.77 -4.37 -3.01
N SER A 17 6.19 -5.56 -2.62
CA SER A 17 7.48 -6.10 -3.06
C SER A 17 7.45 -6.35 -4.57
N GLY A 18 8.58 -6.15 -5.24
CA GLY A 18 8.75 -6.62 -6.62
C GLY A 18 8.73 -8.15 -6.68
N ALA A 19 8.34 -8.69 -7.83
CA ALA A 19 8.44 -10.12 -8.07
C ALA A 19 9.89 -10.49 -8.36
N ALA A 20 10.34 -11.67 -7.89
CA ALA A 20 11.67 -12.15 -8.18
C ALA A 20 11.87 -12.33 -9.70
N GLY A 21 13.09 -12.09 -10.20
CA GLY A 21 13.44 -12.51 -11.55
C GLY A 21 13.63 -14.03 -11.64
N SER A 22 13.73 -14.54 -12.86
CA SER A 22 14.16 -15.92 -13.11
C SER A 22 15.51 -15.91 -13.82
N PRO A 23 16.63 -16.08 -13.08
CA PRO A 23 17.97 -16.08 -13.67
C PRO A 23 18.16 -17.09 -14.82
N PRO A 24 17.64 -18.34 -14.76
CA PRO A 24 17.85 -19.33 -15.81
C PRO A 24 17.32 -18.93 -17.19
N ILE A 25 16.22 -18.17 -17.23
CA ILE A 25 15.58 -17.71 -18.47
C ILE A 25 15.81 -16.22 -18.73
N LYS A 26 16.75 -15.58 -18.02
CA LYS A 26 16.98 -14.12 -18.05
C LYS A 26 15.69 -13.31 -17.83
N GLY A 27 14.74 -13.87 -17.08
CA GLY A 27 13.46 -13.24 -16.78
C GLY A 27 13.64 -12.11 -15.78
N ARG A 28 13.22 -10.90 -16.14
CA ARG A 28 13.23 -9.75 -15.20
C ARG A 28 12.09 -9.88 -14.19
N GLY A 29 12.40 -9.55 -12.94
CA GLY A 29 11.40 -9.44 -11.89
C GLY A 29 10.43 -8.29 -12.15
N GLY A 30 9.21 -8.42 -11.64
CA GLY A 30 8.20 -7.36 -11.71
C GLY A 30 8.50 -6.24 -10.71
N ASN A 31 8.17 -4.99 -11.08
CA ASN A 31 8.29 -3.86 -10.15
C ASN A 31 7.32 -4.03 -8.98
N GLY A 32 7.70 -3.51 -7.82
CA GLY A 32 6.83 -3.43 -6.65
C GLY A 32 5.75 -2.37 -6.80
N GLY A 33 4.69 -2.49 -6.01
CA GLY A 33 3.62 -1.49 -5.97
C GLY A 33 3.97 -0.32 -5.05
N SER A 34 3.62 0.90 -5.43
CA SER A 34 3.84 2.11 -4.62
C SER A 34 2.62 2.46 -3.78
N VAL A 35 2.81 3.19 -2.68
CA VAL A 35 1.73 3.77 -1.88
C VAL A 35 1.85 5.29 -1.93
N PHE A 36 0.73 5.95 -2.17
CA PHE A 36 0.62 7.40 -2.19
C PHE A 36 -0.39 7.86 -1.16
N LEU A 37 -0.20 9.09 -0.68
CA LEU A 37 -1.18 9.79 0.13
C LEU A 37 -1.75 10.91 -0.74
N GLU A 38 -3.07 10.98 -0.79
CA GLU A 38 -3.81 12.03 -1.49
C GLU A 38 -4.59 12.84 -0.45
N ALA A 39 -4.57 14.16 -0.59
CA ALA A 39 -5.34 15.05 0.27
C ALA A 39 -6.74 15.22 -0.31
N ASP A 40 -7.77 15.07 0.53
CA ASP A 40 -9.17 15.25 0.19
C ASP A 40 -9.85 16.10 1.27
N GLU A 41 -10.49 17.19 0.85
CA GLU A 41 -11.18 18.14 1.73
C GLU A 41 -12.38 17.51 2.46
N ASN A 42 -12.94 16.42 1.92
CA ASN A 42 -14.08 15.71 2.51
C ASN A 42 -13.66 14.57 3.46
N GLN A 43 -12.35 14.36 3.66
CA GLN A 43 -11.83 13.32 4.54
C GLN A 43 -11.27 13.89 5.84
N THR A 44 -11.51 13.17 6.94
CA THR A 44 -10.95 13.49 8.25
C THR A 44 -10.15 12.31 8.79
N LEU A 45 -9.19 12.57 9.68
CA LEU A 45 -8.42 11.50 10.34
C LEU A 45 -9.29 10.55 11.15
N GLN A 46 -10.41 11.05 11.68
CA GLN A 46 -11.39 10.23 12.38
C GLN A 46 -12.10 9.26 11.43
N ASN A 47 -12.55 9.73 10.27
CA ASN A 47 -13.18 8.89 9.25
C ASN A 47 -12.19 7.83 8.74
N LEU A 48 -10.95 8.23 8.47
CA LEU A 48 -9.89 7.32 8.01
C LEU A 48 -9.63 6.20 9.02
N PHE A 49 -9.57 6.54 10.32
CA PHE A 49 -9.39 5.55 11.39
C PHE A 49 -10.59 4.63 11.57
N MET A 50 -11.81 5.17 11.49
CA MET A 50 -13.04 4.37 11.58
C MET A 50 -13.18 3.39 10.41
N ALA A 51 -12.83 3.82 9.20
CA ALA A 51 -12.83 2.97 8.01
C ALA A 51 -11.70 1.92 8.04
N ASN A 52 -10.56 2.24 8.68
CA ASN A 52 -9.39 1.36 8.74
C ASN A 52 -8.88 1.19 10.18
N PRO A 53 -9.58 0.42 11.04
CA PRO A 53 -9.23 0.30 12.46
C PRO A 53 -7.83 -0.30 12.70
N THR A 54 -7.36 -1.13 11.76
CA THR A 54 -6.03 -1.75 11.82
C THR A 54 -4.90 -0.77 11.55
N LYS A 55 -5.19 0.39 10.94
CA LYS A 55 -4.22 1.42 10.53
C LYS A 55 -3.11 0.87 9.61
N ARG A 56 -3.36 -0.22 8.89
CA ARG A 56 -2.39 -0.89 8.03
C ARG A 56 -2.83 -0.81 6.57
N PHE A 57 -1.98 -0.21 5.76
CA PHE A 57 -2.15 -0.11 4.31
C PHE A 57 -1.01 -0.86 3.64
N MET A 58 -1.33 -1.96 2.95
CA MET A 58 -0.34 -2.83 2.33
C MET A 58 -0.72 -3.09 0.87
N VAL A 59 0.24 -2.90 -0.02
CA VAL A 59 0.09 -3.29 -1.43
C VAL A 59 0.60 -4.72 -1.58
N VAL A 60 -0.18 -5.57 -2.25
CA VAL A 60 0.13 -6.98 -2.46
C VAL A 60 1.04 -7.15 -3.68
N LEU A 61 1.82 -8.22 -3.67
CA LEU A 61 2.79 -8.61 -4.71
C LEU A 61 2.11 -8.69 -6.08
N ILE A 62 2.69 -8.04 -7.09
CA ILE A 62 2.15 -8.03 -8.46
C ILE A 62 2.52 -9.34 -9.15
N HIS A 63 1.54 -9.97 -9.80
CA HIS A 63 1.62 -11.28 -10.44
C HIS A 63 2.77 -11.39 -11.46
N PHE A 64 3.45 -12.54 -11.49
CA PHE A 64 4.50 -12.85 -12.47
C PHE A 64 3.92 -12.85 -13.90
N HIS A 65 4.48 -12.03 -14.78
CA HIS A 65 4.24 -12.12 -16.22
C HIS A 65 5.57 -12.41 -16.92
N VAL A 66 5.85 -13.69 -17.19
CA VAL A 66 7.03 -14.10 -17.95
C VAL A 66 6.76 -13.80 -19.42
N LYS A 67 7.22 -12.64 -19.91
CA LYS A 67 7.32 -12.38 -21.35
C LYS A 67 8.60 -13.03 -21.86
N PHE A 68 8.46 -14.17 -22.53
CA PHE A 68 9.49 -14.70 -23.41
C PHE A 68 9.66 -13.72 -24.58
N ARG A 69 10.88 -13.30 -24.83
CA ARG A 69 11.27 -12.53 -26.01
C ARG A 69 12.14 -13.43 -26.89
#